data_AF-A0A1F3SWV1-F1
#
_entry.id   AF-A0A1F3SWV1-F1
#
_cell.length_a   1.000
_cell.length_b   1.000
_cell.length_c   1.000
_cell.angle_alpha   90.00
_cell.angle_beta   90.00
_cell.angle_gamma   90.00
#
_symmetry.space_group_name_H-M   'P 1'
#
loop_
_entity.id
_entity.type
_entity.pdbx_description
1 polymer ?
#
loop_
_entity_poly.entity_id
_entity_poly.type
_entity_poly.pdbx_seq_one_letter_code
_entity_poly.pdbx_strand_id
1 'polypeptide(L)'
;MNSAILRSKLLTLLSALSATAIVAQAYPAAANAAPPRPSSSPSQEITVTLFGQPCLIAGPLNKSVLKEIHSISPEQIFPAEASDLNAEPVKRSFEKLKATQGIPPALDRYREKLLKRLEAQLAFLDGLAAAKKAHKSGPLLASISKFTAGKRTQEFDALLRKTDFAGSVGAENASQLLELLLDVVESDPEEEFHRAIQKLNVQYTCVFADEISAGEDEEVETAEETSNTSRSGRSDGQ
;
A
#
# COMPACT_ATOMS: atom_id res chain seq x y z
N MET A 1 -16.52 -45.93 11.36
CA MET A 1 -15.63 -46.94 11.98
C MET A 1 -14.63 -47.38 10.94
N ASN A 2 -13.37 -46.92 11.03
CA ASN A 2 -12.16 -47.72 10.82
C ASN A 2 -10.91 -46.85 11.03
N SER A 3 -10.24 -47.20 12.12
CA SER A 3 -8.96 -46.74 12.65
C SER A 3 -7.82 -46.82 11.61
N ALA A 4 -7.00 -45.76 11.50
CA ALA A 4 -5.68 -45.63 12.15
C ALA A 4 -4.67 -46.71 11.76
N ILE A 5 -3.72 -46.36 10.89
CA ILE A 5 -2.54 -47.17 10.57
C ILE A 5 -1.30 -46.27 10.36
N LEU A 6 -0.38 -46.43 11.33
CA LEU A 6 1.08 -46.34 11.30
C LEU A 6 1.83 -44.99 11.13
N ARG A 7 2.30 -44.52 12.30
CA ARG A 7 3.64 -43.93 12.53
C ARG A 7 4.73 -44.98 12.29
N SER A 8 5.83 -44.67 11.61
CA SER A 8 7.13 -45.34 11.82
C SER A 8 8.27 -44.71 11.00
N LYS A 9 9.30 -44.24 11.72
CA LYS A 9 10.73 -44.18 11.33
C LYS A 9 11.09 -43.14 10.25
N LEU A 10 12.19 -42.41 10.30
CA LEU A 10 13.50 -42.69 10.87
C LEU A 10 14.24 -41.35 10.97
N LEU A 11 14.76 -41.00 12.16
CA LEU A 11 15.84 -40.04 12.29
C LEU A 11 17.06 -40.62 11.58
N THR A 12 17.66 -39.87 10.65
CA THR A 12 19.06 -40.08 10.26
C THR A 12 19.79 -38.74 10.32
N LEU A 13 20.56 -38.60 11.39
CA LEU A 13 21.66 -37.66 11.56
C LEU A 13 22.65 -37.79 10.39
N LEU A 14 23.02 -36.67 9.77
CA LEU A 14 24.34 -36.50 9.18
C LEU A 14 24.78 -35.04 9.34
N SER A 15 25.48 -34.83 10.45
CA SER A 15 26.40 -33.74 10.71
C SER A 15 27.57 -33.79 9.74
N ALA A 16 27.62 -32.85 8.80
CA ALA A 16 28.83 -32.53 8.03
C ALA A 16 29.38 -31.18 8.51
N LEU A 17 30.21 -31.24 9.56
CA LEU A 17 31.06 -30.12 9.98
C LEU A 17 32.09 -29.88 8.87
N SER A 18 31.89 -28.80 8.10
CA SER A 18 32.88 -28.32 7.14
C SER A 18 33.80 -27.35 7.87
N ALA A 19 35.02 -27.79 8.17
CA ALA A 19 36.06 -26.93 8.72
C ALA A 19 36.54 -25.95 7.63
N THR A 20 36.03 -24.72 7.63
CA THR A 20 36.58 -23.63 6.81
C THR A 20 37.85 -23.09 7.47
N ALA A 21 39.00 -23.36 6.87
CA ALA A 21 40.26 -22.73 7.20
C ALA A 21 40.16 -21.22 6.91
N ILE A 22 40.32 -20.41 7.95
CA ILE A 22 40.38 -18.95 7.85
C ILE A 22 41.79 -18.60 7.36
N VAL A 23 41.92 -18.28 6.08
CA VAL A 23 43.13 -17.66 5.54
C VAL A 23 43.10 -16.17 5.92
N ALA A 24 43.95 -15.78 6.87
CA ALA A 24 44.16 -14.39 7.21
C ALA A 24 44.91 -13.68 6.07
N GLN A 25 44.16 -12.96 5.23
CA GLN A 25 44.71 -12.14 4.17
C GLN A 25 45.11 -10.77 4.75
N ALA A 26 46.41 -10.52 4.83
CA ALA A 26 46.94 -9.22 5.26
C ALA A 26 46.65 -8.18 4.17
N TYR A 27 45.75 -7.24 4.46
CA TYR A 27 45.47 -6.11 3.57
C TYR A 27 46.58 -5.06 3.70
N PRO A 28 47.18 -4.59 2.58
CA PRO A 28 48.09 -3.45 2.63
C PRO A 28 47.33 -2.20 3.05
N ALA A 29 47.95 -1.43 3.95
CA ALA A 29 47.47 -0.12 4.40
C ALA A 29 47.44 0.86 3.21
N ALA A 30 46.29 0.97 2.56
CA ALA A 30 46.04 1.99 1.55
C ALA A 30 45.98 3.35 2.25
N ALA A 31 46.87 4.26 1.85
CA ALA A 31 46.85 5.65 2.28
C ALA A 31 45.47 6.25 1.97
N ASN A 32 44.80 6.73 3.02
CA ASN A 32 43.50 7.40 2.96
C ASN A 32 43.60 8.73 2.18
N ALA A 33 43.68 8.67 0.86
CA ALA A 33 43.30 9.79 0.02
C ALA A 33 41.78 9.93 0.15
N ALA A 34 41.33 11.01 0.78
CA ALA A 34 39.91 11.32 0.89
C ALA A 34 39.30 11.30 -0.53
N PRO A 35 38.28 10.47 -0.79
CA PRO A 35 37.67 10.40 -2.10
C PRO A 35 37.18 11.81 -2.50
N PRO A 36 37.39 12.23 -3.76
CA PRO A 36 36.91 13.53 -4.22
C PRO A 36 35.42 13.62 -3.95
N ARG A 37 34.99 14.67 -3.23
CA ARG A 37 33.57 14.91 -2.96
C ARG A 37 32.84 14.97 -4.30
N PRO A 38 31.81 14.14 -4.52
CA PRO A 38 31.02 14.24 -5.74
C PRO A 38 30.46 15.66 -5.85
N SER A 39 30.69 16.31 -6.98
CA SER A 39 30.07 17.58 -7.31
C SER A 39 28.55 17.40 -7.21
N SER A 40 27.94 18.01 -6.20
CA SER A 40 26.51 17.93 -5.94
C SER A 40 25.77 18.50 -7.15
N SER A 41 25.14 17.62 -7.93
CA SER A 41 24.18 18.07 -8.95
C SER A 41 23.13 18.95 -8.27
N PRO A 42 22.71 20.06 -8.88
CA PRO A 42 21.74 20.95 -8.26
C PRO A 42 20.45 20.17 -7.97
N SER A 43 20.09 20.11 -6.69
CA SER A 43 18.85 19.47 -6.22
C SER A 43 17.68 20.04 -7.01
N GLN A 44 16.85 19.15 -7.57
CA GLN A 44 15.61 19.54 -8.23
C GLN A 44 14.46 19.35 -7.27
N GLU A 45 13.43 20.18 -7.43
CA GLU A 45 12.30 20.22 -6.53
C GLU A 45 10.98 20.25 -7.31
N ILE A 46 9.98 19.56 -6.77
CA ILE A 46 8.58 19.62 -7.20
C ILE A 46 7.67 19.79 -5.99
N THR A 47 6.53 20.45 -6.20
CA THR A 47 5.45 20.53 -5.21
C THR A 47 4.38 19.51 -5.58
N VAL A 48 3.90 18.78 -4.58
CA VAL A 48 2.85 17.77 -4.68
C VAL A 48 1.85 17.95 -3.53
N THR A 49 0.76 17.18 -3.55
CA THR A 49 -0.20 17.14 -2.44
C THR A 49 -0.23 15.73 -1.86
N LEU A 50 0.06 15.60 -0.57
CA LEU A 50 -0.05 14.35 0.18
C LEU A 50 -1.01 14.58 1.36
N PHE A 51 -1.99 13.68 1.52
CA PHE A 51 -3.00 13.79 2.60
C PHE A 51 -3.71 15.15 2.66
N GLY A 52 -3.94 15.77 1.50
CA GLY A 52 -4.55 17.10 1.39
C GLY A 52 -3.62 18.27 1.74
N GLN A 53 -2.36 18.01 2.08
CA GLN A 53 -1.36 19.02 2.45
C GLN A 53 -0.33 19.22 1.33
N PRO A 54 0.14 20.45 1.09
CA PRO A 54 1.22 20.70 0.15
C PRO A 54 2.54 20.16 0.71
N CYS A 55 3.22 19.34 -0.09
CA CYS A 55 4.54 18.80 0.24
C CYS A 55 5.52 19.06 -0.90
N LEU A 56 6.78 19.25 -0.52
CA LEU A 56 7.91 19.43 -1.42
C LEU A 56 8.69 18.12 -1.52
N ILE A 57 8.97 17.70 -2.75
CA ILE A 57 9.85 16.56 -3.03
C ILE A 57 11.12 17.10 -3.66
N ALA A 58 12.25 16.87 -2.98
CA ALA A 58 13.57 17.32 -3.40
C ALA A 58 14.53 16.14 -3.61
N GLY A 59 15.47 16.25 -4.54
CA GLY A 59 16.53 15.27 -4.69
C GLY A 59 17.41 15.48 -5.93
N PRO A 60 18.42 14.62 -6.14
CA PRO A 60 19.35 14.71 -7.26
C PRO A 60 18.74 14.28 -8.61
N LEU A 61 17.50 13.79 -8.60
CA LEU A 61 16.80 13.29 -9.78
C LEU A 61 16.10 14.44 -10.50
N ASN A 62 15.87 14.30 -11.81
CA ASN A 62 15.13 15.33 -12.54
C ASN A 62 13.65 15.38 -12.11
N LYS A 63 13.00 16.53 -12.36
CA LYS A 63 11.60 16.76 -11.96
C LYS A 63 10.62 15.74 -12.53
N SER A 64 10.88 15.20 -13.73
CA SER A 64 10.02 14.17 -14.33
C SER A 64 10.07 12.88 -13.51
N VAL A 65 11.26 12.42 -13.15
CA VAL A 65 11.46 11.23 -12.33
C VAL A 65 10.87 11.42 -10.93
N LEU A 66 11.03 12.60 -10.32
CA LEU A 66 10.39 12.89 -9.02
C LEU A 66 8.86 12.79 -9.10
N LYS A 67 8.25 13.27 -10.19
CA LYS A 67 6.81 13.11 -10.42
C LYS A 67 6.40 11.65 -10.58
N GLU A 68 7.20 10.85 -11.29
CA GLU A 68 6.92 9.42 -11.44
C GLU A 68 7.07 8.65 -10.13
N ILE A 69 8.07 8.97 -9.31
CA ILE A 69 8.23 8.40 -7.97
C ILE A 69 6.99 8.72 -7.11
N HIS A 70 6.55 9.97 -7.12
CA HIS A 70 5.37 10.37 -6.39
C HIS A 70 4.10 9.67 -6.90
N SER A 71 3.95 9.53 -8.23
CA SER A 71 2.74 8.96 -8.85
C SER A 71 2.47 7.50 -8.42
N ILE A 72 3.52 6.78 -8.00
CA ILE A 72 3.45 5.40 -7.49
C ILE A 72 3.61 5.29 -5.97
N SER A 73 3.66 6.40 -5.24
CA SER A 73 3.74 6.37 -3.77
C SER A 73 2.52 5.65 -3.16
N PRO A 74 2.67 5.01 -1.98
CA PRO A 74 1.57 4.28 -1.32
C PRO A 74 0.26 5.08 -1.25
N GLU A 75 0.37 6.37 -0.96
CA GLU A 75 -0.71 7.34 -0.82
C GLU A 75 -1.46 7.61 -2.12
N GLN A 76 -0.77 7.51 -3.27
CA GLN A 76 -1.35 7.73 -4.59
C GLN A 76 -1.98 6.48 -5.18
N ILE A 77 -1.55 5.30 -4.73
CA ILE A 77 -2.00 4.00 -5.24
C ILE A 77 -3.18 3.46 -4.41
N PHE A 78 -3.20 3.73 -3.10
CA PHE A 78 -4.27 3.37 -2.18
C PHE A 78 -4.96 4.63 -1.64
N PRO A 79 -5.92 5.22 -2.38
CA PRO A 79 -6.69 6.32 -1.82
C PRO A 79 -7.43 5.84 -0.56
N ALA A 80 -7.41 6.65 0.51
CA ALA A 80 -7.96 6.33 1.83
C ALA A 80 -9.45 5.91 1.83
N GLU A 81 -10.16 6.18 0.73
CA GLU A 81 -11.57 5.83 0.49
C GLU A 81 -11.79 4.37 0.06
N ALA A 82 -10.75 3.51 0.07
CA ALA A 82 -10.81 2.09 -0.30
C ALA A 82 -11.71 1.21 0.60
N SER A 83 -12.54 1.81 1.45
CA SER A 83 -13.54 1.12 2.28
C SER A 83 -14.62 0.43 1.45
N ASP A 84 -14.82 0.85 0.20
CA ASP A 84 -15.75 0.22 -0.71
C ASP A 84 -15.08 -0.96 -1.43
N LEU A 85 -15.67 -2.16 -1.32
CA LEU A 85 -15.25 -3.40 -2.01
C LEU A 85 -15.50 -3.30 -3.53
N ASN A 86 -14.84 -2.36 -4.18
CA ASN A 86 -14.98 -2.00 -5.59
C ASN A 86 -13.68 -2.28 -6.35
N ALA A 87 -13.77 -3.04 -7.45
CA ALA A 87 -12.61 -3.43 -8.25
C ALA A 87 -12.05 -2.29 -9.12
N GLU A 88 -12.87 -1.30 -9.50
CA GLU A 88 -12.46 -0.27 -10.47
C GLU A 88 -11.31 0.62 -9.99
N PRO A 89 -11.30 1.14 -8.74
CA PRO A 89 -10.15 1.88 -8.22
C PRO A 89 -8.86 1.05 -8.21
N VAL A 90 -8.94 -0.20 -7.74
CA VAL A 90 -7.78 -1.12 -7.70
C VAL A 90 -7.26 -1.39 -9.11
N LYS A 91 -8.16 -1.57 -10.08
CA LYS A 91 -7.82 -1.82 -11.49
C LYS A 91 -7.11 -0.63 -12.12
N ARG A 92 -7.61 0.58 -11.87
CA ARG A 92 -6.97 1.82 -12.31
C ARG A 92 -5.56 1.95 -11.75
N SER A 93 -5.39 1.68 -10.46
CA SER A 93 -4.08 1.69 -9.79
C SER A 93 -3.13 0.65 -10.36
N PHE A 94 -3.60 -0.57 -10.62
CA PHE A 94 -2.82 -1.64 -11.23
C PHE A 94 -2.33 -1.28 -12.64
N GLU A 95 -3.23 -0.80 -13.50
CA GLU A 95 -2.86 -0.41 -14.87
C GLU A 95 -1.94 0.82 -14.89
N LYS A 96 -2.17 1.80 -14.00
CA LYS A 96 -1.26 2.95 -13.82
C LYS A 96 0.16 2.48 -13.46
N LEU A 97 0.28 1.61 -12.45
CA LEU A 97 1.58 1.10 -12.00
C LEU A 97 2.29 0.25 -13.06
N LYS A 98 1.55 -0.51 -13.87
CA LYS A 98 2.10 -1.24 -15.03
C LYS A 98 2.58 -0.30 -16.14
N ALA A 99 1.81 0.75 -16.42
CA ALA A 99 2.15 1.72 -17.46
C ALA A 99 3.28 2.67 -17.07
N THR A 100 3.57 2.81 -15.78
CA THR A 100 4.63 3.71 -15.29
C THR A 100 6.00 3.26 -15.81
N GLN A 101 6.75 4.19 -16.40
CA GLN A 101 8.09 3.97 -16.96
C GLN A 101 9.06 5.00 -16.37
N GLY A 102 10.37 4.74 -16.47
CA GLY A 102 11.40 5.69 -16.01
C GLY A 102 11.55 5.78 -14.49
N ILE A 103 10.98 4.83 -13.74
CA ILE A 103 11.18 4.72 -12.30
C ILE A 103 12.63 4.24 -12.05
N PRO A 104 13.36 4.79 -11.06
CA PRO A 104 14.68 4.30 -10.72
C PRO A 104 14.67 2.83 -10.28
N PRO A 105 15.71 2.03 -10.63
CA PRO A 105 15.78 0.61 -10.27
C PRO A 105 15.71 0.31 -8.77
N ALA A 106 16.01 1.30 -7.92
CA ALA A 106 15.86 1.16 -6.48
C ALA A 106 14.41 0.85 -6.04
N LEU A 107 13.42 1.21 -6.88
CA LEU A 107 11.99 0.99 -6.65
C LEU A 107 11.43 -0.27 -7.34
N ASP A 108 12.24 -1.03 -8.08
CA ASP A 108 11.75 -2.21 -8.83
C ASP A 108 11.09 -3.23 -7.89
N ARG A 109 11.75 -3.54 -6.76
CA ARG A 109 11.22 -4.49 -5.77
C ARG A 109 9.90 -4.01 -5.14
N TYR A 110 9.79 -2.71 -4.86
CA TYR A 110 8.56 -2.10 -4.37
C TYR A 110 7.43 -2.28 -5.40
N ARG A 111 7.71 -1.92 -6.65
CA ARG A 111 6.77 -2.03 -7.77
C ARG A 111 6.29 -3.48 -7.97
N GLU A 112 7.19 -4.45 -7.97
CA GLU A 112 6.85 -5.87 -8.13
C GLU A 112 5.90 -6.36 -7.02
N LYS A 113 6.24 -6.07 -5.75
CA LYS A 113 5.40 -6.45 -4.61
C LYS A 113 4.03 -5.80 -4.66
N LEU A 114 3.99 -4.50 -4.97
CA LEU A 114 2.75 -3.76 -5.08
C LEU A 114 1.87 -4.26 -6.22
N LEU A 115 2.44 -4.56 -7.39
CA LEU A 115 1.72 -5.18 -8.51
C LEU A 115 1.09 -6.51 -8.10
N LYS A 116 1.86 -7.38 -7.43
CA LYS A 116 1.36 -8.68 -6.96
C LYS A 116 0.22 -8.53 -5.94
N ARG A 117 0.32 -7.54 -5.03
CA ARG A 117 -0.72 -7.24 -4.04
C ARG A 117 -2.00 -6.72 -4.70
N LEU A 118 -1.89 -5.78 -5.64
CA LEU A 118 -3.03 -5.26 -6.41
C LEU A 118 -3.68 -6.36 -7.28
N GLU A 119 -2.88 -7.23 -7.90
CA GLU A 119 -3.39 -8.37 -8.67
C GLU A 119 -4.21 -9.33 -7.80
N ALA A 120 -3.75 -9.58 -6.57
CA ALA A 120 -4.48 -10.40 -5.61
C ALA A 120 -5.80 -9.75 -5.17
N GLN A 121 -5.79 -8.44 -4.91
CA GLN A 121 -7.01 -7.69 -4.59
C GLN A 121 -8.03 -7.74 -5.75
N LEU A 122 -7.58 -7.58 -6.99
CA LEU A 122 -8.47 -7.71 -8.16
C LEU A 122 -9.08 -9.10 -8.25
N ALA A 123 -8.26 -10.14 -8.15
CA ALA A 123 -8.74 -11.52 -8.18
C ALA A 123 -9.74 -11.80 -7.04
N PHE A 124 -9.52 -11.23 -5.86
CA PHE A 124 -10.46 -11.30 -4.75
C PHE A 124 -11.79 -10.63 -5.06
N LEU A 125 -11.77 -9.38 -5.53
CA LEU A 125 -12.98 -8.60 -5.79
C LEU A 125 -13.82 -9.22 -6.92
N ASP A 126 -13.18 -9.66 -8.00
CA ASP A 126 -13.83 -10.37 -9.10
C ASP A 126 -14.41 -11.72 -8.62
N GLY A 127 -13.61 -12.46 -7.84
CA GLY A 127 -14.01 -13.73 -7.24
C GLY A 127 -15.18 -13.58 -6.27
N LEU A 128 -15.19 -12.51 -5.47
CA LEU A 128 -16.25 -12.19 -4.52
C LEU A 128 -17.55 -11.84 -5.24
N ALA A 129 -17.49 -11.03 -6.30
CA ALA A 129 -18.64 -10.73 -7.15
C ALA A 129 -19.22 -12.01 -7.79
N ALA A 130 -18.35 -12.88 -8.32
CA ALA A 130 -18.77 -14.17 -8.88
C ALA A 130 -19.36 -15.11 -7.82
N ALA A 131 -18.79 -15.15 -6.62
CA ALA A 131 -19.26 -15.97 -5.51
C ALA A 131 -20.64 -15.51 -5.00
N LYS A 132 -20.86 -14.19 -4.89
CA LYS A 132 -22.17 -13.59 -4.59
C LYS A 132 -23.21 -13.99 -5.63
N LYS A 133 -22.89 -13.88 -6.92
CA LYS A 133 -23.79 -14.27 -8.02
C LYS A 133 -24.10 -15.77 -8.04
N ALA A 134 -23.14 -16.61 -7.66
CA ALA A 134 -23.28 -18.06 -7.66
C ALA A 134 -23.84 -18.63 -6.34
N HIS A 135 -23.98 -17.79 -5.30
CA HIS A 135 -24.30 -18.18 -3.93
C HIS A 135 -23.39 -19.28 -3.38
N LYS A 136 -22.13 -19.29 -3.80
CA LYS A 136 -21.14 -20.34 -3.49
C LYS A 136 -19.76 -19.71 -3.35
N SER A 137 -18.94 -20.22 -2.43
CA SER A 137 -17.55 -19.77 -2.23
C SER A 137 -16.57 -20.24 -3.32
N GLY A 138 -16.95 -21.26 -4.10
CA GLY A 138 -16.09 -21.88 -5.12
C GLY A 138 -15.45 -20.90 -6.12
N PRO A 139 -16.19 -19.96 -6.73
CA PRO A 139 -15.62 -18.96 -7.63
C PRO A 139 -14.56 -18.07 -6.98
N LEU A 140 -14.78 -17.65 -5.72
CA LEU A 140 -13.80 -16.84 -4.98
C LEU A 140 -12.52 -17.64 -4.74
N LEU A 141 -12.64 -18.88 -4.25
CA LEU A 141 -11.50 -19.78 -4.04
C LEU A 141 -10.69 -20.01 -5.32
N ALA A 142 -11.38 -20.28 -6.43
CA ALA A 142 -10.72 -20.50 -7.71
C ALA A 142 -9.88 -19.28 -8.13
N SER A 143 -10.44 -18.08 -7.98
CA SER A 143 -9.81 -16.81 -8.38
C SER A 143 -8.53 -16.51 -7.58
N ILE A 144 -8.54 -16.73 -6.26
CA ILE A 144 -7.43 -16.39 -5.37
C ILE A 144 -6.41 -17.53 -5.17
N SER A 145 -6.70 -18.73 -5.66
CA SER A 145 -5.91 -19.95 -5.37
C SER A 145 -4.41 -19.82 -5.67
N LYS A 146 -4.04 -19.03 -6.69
CA LYS A 146 -2.65 -18.75 -7.04
C LYS A 146 -1.88 -17.93 -6.00
N PHE A 147 -2.59 -17.23 -5.11
CA PHE A 147 -2.01 -16.38 -4.08
C PHE A 147 -2.02 -17.03 -2.69
N THR A 148 -2.95 -17.95 -2.46
CA THR A 148 -3.15 -18.59 -1.14
C THR A 148 -2.49 -19.96 -1.03
N ALA A 149 -1.56 -20.31 -1.93
CA ALA A 149 -0.92 -21.61 -1.95
C ALA A 149 -0.01 -21.80 -0.72
N GLY A 150 -0.37 -22.75 0.14
CA GLY A 150 0.45 -23.22 1.26
C GLY A 150 0.10 -22.62 2.62
N LYS A 151 0.25 -21.30 2.80
CA LYS A 151 0.06 -20.65 4.11
C LYS A 151 -1.38 -20.17 4.30
N ARG A 152 -1.95 -20.44 5.47
CA ARG A 152 -3.28 -19.99 5.92
C ARG A 152 -4.46 -20.35 5.00
N THR A 153 -4.30 -21.23 4.02
CA THR A 153 -5.40 -21.74 3.18
C THR A 153 -6.53 -22.33 4.04
N GLN A 154 -6.17 -23.01 5.14
CA GLN A 154 -7.16 -23.57 6.09
C GLN A 154 -7.93 -22.50 6.86
N GLU A 155 -7.27 -21.41 7.28
CA GLU A 155 -7.93 -20.27 7.94
C GLU A 155 -8.88 -19.57 6.96
N PHE A 156 -8.44 -19.41 5.70
CA PHE A 156 -9.24 -18.85 4.63
C PHE A 156 -10.48 -19.70 4.33
N ASP A 157 -10.29 -21.01 4.17
CA ASP A 157 -11.38 -21.97 3.97
C ASP A 157 -12.37 -21.97 5.14
N ALA A 158 -11.86 -21.87 6.38
CA ALA A 158 -12.70 -21.82 7.57
C ALA A 158 -13.56 -20.56 7.60
N LEU A 159 -13.01 -19.40 7.24
CA LEU A 159 -13.76 -18.14 7.17
C LEU A 159 -14.78 -18.15 6.03
N LEU A 160 -14.42 -18.69 4.86
CA LEU A 160 -15.34 -18.87 3.74
C LEU A 160 -16.53 -19.75 4.07
N ARG A 161 -16.34 -20.82 4.85
CA ARG A 161 -17.44 -21.72 5.26
C ARG A 161 -18.42 -21.05 6.22
N LYS A 162 -17.96 -20.07 7.00
CA LYS A 162 -18.79 -19.27 7.90
C LYS A 162 -19.51 -18.14 7.16
N THR A 163 -19.06 -17.81 5.96
CA THR A 163 -19.61 -16.72 5.15
C THR A 163 -20.83 -17.21 4.40
N ASP A 164 -21.98 -16.58 4.64
CA ASP A 164 -23.18 -16.83 3.85
C ASP A 164 -23.14 -16.03 2.53
N PHE A 165 -22.93 -16.75 1.43
CA PHE A 165 -22.98 -16.20 0.08
C PHE A 165 -24.39 -16.24 -0.54
N ALA A 166 -25.34 -16.95 0.08
CA ALA A 166 -26.74 -16.94 -0.35
C ALA A 166 -27.45 -15.65 0.08
N GLY A 167 -27.08 -15.11 1.25
CA GLY A 167 -27.44 -13.77 1.70
C GLY A 167 -26.53 -12.66 1.18
N SER A 168 -26.57 -11.50 1.85
CA SER A 168 -25.55 -10.46 1.66
C SER A 168 -24.28 -10.86 2.40
N VAL A 169 -23.18 -11.07 1.67
CA VAL A 169 -21.86 -11.11 2.30
C VAL A 169 -21.66 -9.76 3.00
N GLY A 170 -21.77 -9.75 4.33
CA GLY A 170 -21.60 -8.55 5.13
C GLY A 170 -20.25 -7.90 4.84
N ALA A 171 -20.21 -6.57 4.84
CA ALA A 171 -18.98 -5.81 4.59
C ALA A 171 -17.84 -6.29 5.50
N GLU A 172 -18.13 -6.56 6.78
CA GLU A 172 -17.17 -7.08 7.75
C GLU A 172 -16.54 -8.41 7.32
N ASN A 173 -17.34 -9.41 6.92
CA ASN A 173 -16.82 -10.71 6.48
C ASN A 173 -15.95 -10.58 5.23
N ALA A 174 -16.36 -9.73 4.28
CA ALA A 174 -15.59 -9.48 3.08
C ALA A 174 -14.28 -8.74 3.37
N SER A 175 -14.28 -7.78 4.30
CA SER A 175 -13.06 -7.11 4.77
C SER A 175 -12.11 -8.07 5.47
N GLN A 176 -12.61 -8.93 6.38
CA GLN A 176 -11.79 -9.94 7.05
C GLN A 176 -11.17 -10.95 6.05
N LEU A 177 -11.95 -11.38 5.05
CA LEU A 177 -11.43 -12.25 3.99
C LEU A 177 -10.35 -11.55 3.16
N LEU A 178 -10.54 -10.26 2.85
CA LEU A 178 -9.55 -9.47 2.11
C LEU A 178 -8.27 -9.28 2.93
N GLU A 179 -8.37 -8.89 4.20
CA GLU A 179 -7.24 -8.76 5.12
C GLU A 179 -6.45 -10.07 5.22
N LEU A 180 -7.15 -11.19 5.38
CA LEU A 180 -6.51 -12.51 5.45
C LEU A 180 -5.78 -12.87 4.14
N LEU A 181 -6.33 -12.49 2.99
CA LEU A 181 -5.62 -12.66 1.71
C LEU A 181 -4.36 -11.80 1.66
N LEU A 182 -4.47 -10.52 2.06
CA LEU A 182 -3.38 -9.56 2.03
C LEU A 182 -2.23 -9.92 2.99
N ASP A 183 -2.54 -10.60 4.09
CA ASP A 183 -1.55 -11.19 5.00
C ASP A 183 -0.75 -12.34 4.36
N VAL A 184 -1.34 -13.05 3.38
CA VAL A 184 -0.74 -14.24 2.76
C VAL A 184 0.09 -13.91 1.53
N VAL A 185 -0.33 -12.93 0.71
CA VAL A 185 0.25 -12.66 -0.62
C VAL A 185 1.68 -12.13 -0.52
N GLU A 186 1.84 -10.98 0.14
CA GLU A 186 3.08 -10.24 0.35
C GLU A 186 2.85 -9.25 1.49
N SER A 187 3.89 -9.00 2.31
CA SER A 187 3.85 -7.91 3.28
C SER A 187 3.59 -6.57 2.60
N ASP A 188 3.07 -5.61 3.34
CA ASP A 188 2.94 -4.23 2.85
C ASP A 188 4.31 -3.72 2.34
N PRO A 189 4.42 -3.27 1.08
CA PRO A 189 5.68 -2.83 0.50
C PRO A 189 6.05 -1.38 0.87
N GLU A 190 5.30 -0.70 1.74
CA GLU A 190 5.59 0.68 2.18
C GLU A 190 7.03 0.85 2.69
N GLU A 191 7.54 -0.08 3.50
CA GLU A 191 8.91 0.00 3.98
C GLU A 191 9.94 -0.08 2.85
N GLU A 192 9.69 -0.89 1.82
CA GLU A 192 10.53 -0.96 0.61
C GLU A 192 10.55 0.36 -0.14
N PHE A 193 9.42 1.06 -0.21
CA PHE A 193 9.34 2.40 -0.77
C PHE A 193 10.23 3.37 0.01
N HIS A 194 10.07 3.45 1.33
CA HIS A 194 10.88 4.35 2.18
C HIS A 194 12.38 4.06 2.08
N ARG A 195 12.78 2.78 2.09
CA ARG A 195 14.18 2.37 1.89
C ARG A 195 14.72 2.82 0.52
N ALA A 196 13.91 2.70 -0.52
CA ALA A 196 14.30 3.12 -1.88
C ALA A 196 14.44 4.65 -1.98
N ILE A 197 13.49 5.42 -1.42
CA ILE A 197 13.53 6.89 -1.37
C ILE A 197 14.80 7.38 -0.67
N GLN A 198 15.13 6.79 0.49
CA GLN A 198 16.35 7.12 1.22
C GLN A 198 17.60 6.82 0.38
N LYS A 199 17.66 5.67 -0.29
CA LYS A 199 18.79 5.28 -1.15
C LYS A 199 18.97 6.23 -2.34
N LEU A 200 17.88 6.82 -2.83
CA LEU A 200 17.88 7.79 -3.94
C LEU A 200 18.20 9.22 -3.48
N ASN A 201 18.37 9.45 -2.17
CA ASN A 201 18.48 10.78 -1.56
C ASN A 201 17.31 11.71 -1.96
N VAL A 202 16.11 11.14 -2.05
CA VAL A 202 14.87 11.91 -2.25
C VAL A 202 14.28 12.23 -0.88
N GLN A 203 13.86 13.47 -0.68
CA GLN A 203 13.30 13.95 0.60
C GLN A 203 11.89 14.49 0.36
N TYR A 204 10.98 14.13 1.26
CA TYR A 204 9.62 14.64 1.33
C TYR A 204 9.53 15.60 2.52
N THR A 205 9.12 16.84 2.26
CA THR A 205 8.91 17.86 3.31
C THR A 205 7.50 18.42 3.17
N CYS A 206 6.60 18.09 4.09
CA CYS A 206 5.25 18.66 4.10
C CYS A 206 5.24 19.95 4.90
N VAL A 207 4.63 20.99 4.33
CA VAL A 207 4.40 22.25 5.03
C VAL A 207 3.00 22.18 5.60
N PHE A 208 2.92 21.96 6.91
CA PHE A 208 1.68 22.16 7.62
C PHE A 208 1.54 23.67 7.79
N ALA A 209 0.44 24.23 7.31
CA ALA A 209 0.08 25.57 7.74
C ALA A 209 -0.15 25.46 9.25
N ASP A 210 0.86 25.84 10.04
CA ASP A 210 0.65 26.18 11.43
C ASP A 210 -0.54 27.12 11.41
N GLU A 211 -1.62 26.72 12.08
CA GLU A 211 -2.86 27.46 12.16
C GLU A 211 -2.48 28.93 12.25
N ILE A 212 -2.90 29.72 11.25
CA ILE A 212 -2.84 31.17 11.33
C ILE A 212 -3.53 31.46 12.64
N SER A 213 -2.72 31.66 13.69
CA SER A 213 -3.16 31.96 15.05
C SER A 213 -4.14 33.08 14.82
N ALA A 214 -5.42 32.76 14.91
CA ALA A 214 -6.50 33.68 14.65
C ALA A 214 -6.15 34.85 15.55
N GLY A 215 -5.72 35.94 14.91
CA GLY A 215 -5.42 37.17 15.59
C GLY A 215 -6.66 37.44 16.41
N GLU A 216 -6.44 37.54 17.72
CA GLU A 216 -7.41 37.88 18.73
C GLU A 216 -8.43 38.83 18.10
N ASP A 217 -9.69 38.38 18.03
CA ASP A 217 -10.82 39.21 17.66
C ASP A 217 -10.79 40.43 18.58
N GLU A 218 -10.26 41.54 18.06
CA GLU A 218 -10.44 42.86 18.64
C GLU A 218 -11.94 43.12 18.52
N GLU A 219 -12.67 42.94 19.63
CA GLU A 219 -14.07 43.30 19.79
C GLU A 219 -14.25 44.78 19.42
N VAL A 220 -14.54 45.06 18.16
CA VAL A 220 -15.10 46.35 17.75
C VAL A 220 -16.60 46.26 17.96
N GLU A 221 -16.99 46.59 19.19
CA GLU A 221 -18.36 46.96 19.58
C GLU A 221 -18.85 48.07 18.65
N THR A 222 -19.67 47.70 17.64
CA THR A 222 -20.48 48.65 16.88
C THR A 222 -21.94 48.38 17.19
N ALA A 223 -22.50 49.33 17.93
CA ALA A 223 -23.90 49.42 18.30
C ALA A 223 -24.81 49.61 17.07
N GLU A 224 -26.03 49.06 17.20
CA GLU A 224 -27.29 49.41 16.51
C GLU A 224 -27.27 49.41 14.96
N GLU A 225 -28.22 48.78 14.27
CA GLU A 225 -29.60 49.28 14.18
C GLU A 225 -30.51 48.22 13.54
N THR A 226 -31.72 48.15 14.08
CA THR A 226 -32.85 47.29 13.68
C THR A 226 -33.33 47.47 12.24
N SER A 227 -33.71 46.38 11.57
CA SER A 227 -35.00 46.34 10.87
C SER A 227 -35.43 44.95 10.40
N ASN A 228 -36.65 44.59 10.85
CA ASN A 228 -37.53 43.56 10.32
C ASN A 228 -37.62 43.59 8.79
N THR A 229 -37.78 42.42 8.14
CA THR A 229 -38.87 42.18 7.18
C THR A 229 -39.06 40.67 6.96
N SER A 230 -40.25 40.21 7.31
CA SER A 230 -40.81 38.89 7.00
C SER A 230 -40.95 38.67 5.49
N ARG A 231 -40.70 37.45 4.98
CA ARG A 231 -41.47 36.98 3.82
C ARG A 231 -41.62 35.46 3.76
N SER A 232 -42.89 35.09 3.82
CA SER A 232 -43.50 33.78 3.62
C SER A 232 -43.64 33.44 2.13
N GLY A 233 -43.65 32.14 1.82
CA GLY A 233 -44.02 31.54 0.53
C GLY A 233 -43.19 30.25 0.31
N ARG A 234 -43.67 29.02 0.53
CA ARG A 234 -44.86 28.30 0.02
C ARG A 234 -44.90 28.25 -1.51
N SER A 235 -44.45 27.14 -2.08
CA SER A 235 -45.04 26.59 -3.31
C SER A 235 -44.80 25.08 -3.36
N ASP A 236 -45.90 24.33 -3.17
CA ASP A 236 -46.06 22.98 -3.68
C ASP A 236 -46.11 23.02 -5.22
N GLY A 237 -45.65 21.96 -5.88
CA GLY A 237 -45.69 21.86 -7.34
C GLY A 237 -45.34 20.48 -7.87
N GLN A 238 -46.38 19.63 -7.91
CA GLN A 238 -46.69 18.49 -8.82
C GLN A 238 -45.65 17.40 -9.08
#